data_AF-A0A0M1N2R4-F1
#
_entry.id   AF-A0A0M1N2R4-F1
#
_cell.length_a   1.000
_cell.length_b   1.000
_cell.length_c   1.000
_cell.angle_alpha   90.00
_cell.angle_beta   90.00
_cell.angle_gamma   90.00
#
_symmetry.space_group_name_H-M   'P 1'
#
loop_
_entity.id
_entity.type
_entity.pdbx_description
1 polymer ?
#
loop_
_entity_poly.entity_id
_entity_poly.type
_entity_poly.pdbx_seq_one_letter_code
_entity_poly.pdbx_strand_id
1 'polypeptide(L)'
;MKKNPIDQTPIVYENQNYHFRLDLPGDWKETYIISEKDETIEFLDKANNEAGAGGALFTIRVFSEQQWQEESEELLNTIHITEVGKSDDKVYTFSTPTDVQFNSGDEQLKEGYSKMFKDVEGIKDSFRLTK
;
A
#
# COMPACT_ATOMS: atom_id res chain seq x y z
N MET A 1 23.33 9.26 24.48
CA MET A 1 23.62 8.68 23.15
C MET A 1 22.72 9.38 22.15
N LYS A 2 23.27 10.17 21.23
CA LYS A 2 22.49 10.88 20.21
C LYS A 2 22.06 9.84 19.19
N LYS A 3 20.75 9.58 19.06
CA LYS A 3 20.21 8.78 17.96
C LYS A 3 20.57 9.52 16.67
N ASN A 4 21.29 8.88 15.75
CA ASN A 4 21.50 9.41 14.41
C ASN A 4 20.13 9.70 13.80
N PRO A 5 19.94 10.83 13.11
CA PRO A 5 18.75 11.00 12.27
C PRO A 5 18.87 9.99 11.14
N ILE A 6 18.14 8.89 11.26
CA ILE A 6 17.82 8.07 10.09
C ILE A 6 17.15 9.04 9.12
N ASP A 7 17.63 9.04 7.88
CA ASP A 7 17.22 9.94 6.81
C ASP A 7 15.68 9.97 6.72
N GLN A 8 15.04 10.97 7.34
CA GLN A 8 13.57 11.09 7.43
C GLN A 8 12.95 11.55 6.10
N THR A 9 13.76 11.60 5.05
CA THR A 9 13.34 12.02 3.73
C THR A 9 12.38 10.97 3.17
N PRO A 10 11.13 11.33 2.83
CA PRO A 10 10.19 10.39 2.25
C PRO A 10 10.71 9.87 0.90
N ILE A 11 10.46 8.58 0.64
CA ILE A 11 10.70 7.95 -0.66
C ILE A 11 9.46 8.21 -1.51
N VAL A 12 9.61 8.95 -2.60
CA VAL A 12 8.51 9.18 -3.53
C VAL A 12 8.37 7.96 -4.43
N TYR A 13 7.26 7.24 -4.30
CA TYR A 13 6.83 6.26 -5.29
C TYR A 13 5.97 6.97 -6.33
N GLU A 14 6.28 6.77 -7.60
CA GLU A 14 5.50 7.30 -8.72
C GLU A 14 5.14 6.17 -9.67
N ASN A 15 3.84 5.94 -9.86
CA ASN A 15 3.34 5.05 -10.89
C ASN A 15 3.11 5.83 -12.18
N GLN A 16 4.00 5.64 -13.16
CA GLN A 16 3.92 6.36 -14.44
C GLN A 16 2.77 5.88 -15.33
N ASN A 17 2.32 4.63 -15.17
CA ASN A 17 1.24 4.06 -16.00
C ASN A 17 -0.13 4.63 -15.60
N TYR A 18 -0.32 4.81 -14.29
CA TYR A 18 -1.58 5.26 -13.71
C TYR A 18 -1.50 6.69 -13.16
N HIS A 19 -0.40 7.40 -13.37
CA HIS A 19 -0.23 8.83 -13.10
C HIS A 19 -0.59 9.26 -11.67
N PHE A 20 -0.12 8.49 -10.69
CA PHE A 20 -0.24 8.84 -9.28
C PHE A 20 1.10 8.69 -8.57
N ARG A 21 1.18 9.29 -7.38
CA ARG A 21 2.31 9.14 -6.48
C ARG A 21 1.89 8.92 -5.03
N LEU A 22 2.79 8.35 -4.26
CA LEU A 22 2.72 8.14 -2.82
C LEU A 22 4.04 8.57 -2.17
N ASP A 23 3.97 9.11 -0.96
CA ASP A 23 5.13 9.36 -0.12
C ASP A 23 5.27 8.19 0.86
N LEU A 24 6.28 7.34 0.65
CA LEU A 24 6.62 6.25 1.55
C LEU A 24 7.62 6.72 2.62
N PRO A 25 7.60 6.18 3.84
CA PRO A 25 8.58 6.52 4.86
C PRO A 25 10.01 6.20 4.42
N GLY A 26 10.97 7.08 4.73
CA GLY A 26 12.40 6.86 4.43
C GLY A 26 12.96 5.56 5.00
N ASP A 27 12.46 5.17 6.18
CA ASP A 27 12.81 3.92 6.88
C ASP A 27 12.39 2.65 6.12
N TRP A 28 11.53 2.74 5.11
CA TRP A 28 11.10 1.57 4.32
C TRP A 28 12.14 1.16 3.27
N LYS A 29 13.20 1.95 3.07
CA LYS A 29 14.23 1.62 2.08
C LYS A 29 14.71 0.18 2.25
N GLU A 30 14.59 -0.62 1.18
CA GLU A 30 14.95 -2.04 1.11
C GLU A 30 14.09 -3.03 1.93
N THR A 31 13.07 -2.56 2.65
CA THR A 31 12.20 -3.42 3.50
C THR A 31 10.86 -3.77 2.86
N TYR A 32 10.54 -3.19 1.71
CA TYR A 32 9.31 -3.50 0.96
C TYR A 32 9.60 -3.98 -0.46
N ILE A 33 8.62 -4.64 -1.04
CA ILE A 33 8.54 -4.97 -2.46
C ILE A 33 7.23 -4.42 -3.03
N ILE A 34 7.23 -4.14 -4.33
CA ILE A 34 6.04 -3.74 -5.07
C ILE A 34 5.73 -4.84 -6.08
N SER A 35 4.48 -5.28 -6.11
CA SER A 35 3.93 -6.17 -7.12
C SER A 35 2.91 -5.39 -7.94
N GLU A 36 3.21 -5.15 -9.21
CA GLU A 36 2.28 -4.52 -10.15
C GLU A 36 1.76 -5.58 -11.12
N LYS A 37 0.45 -5.81 -11.08
CA LYS A 37 -0.23 -6.73 -12.00
C LYS A 37 -1.58 -6.15 -12.42
N ASP A 38 -1.72 -5.98 -13.73
CA ASP A 38 -2.92 -5.39 -14.34
C ASP A 38 -3.26 -4.04 -13.67
N GLU A 39 -4.45 -3.91 -13.14
CA GLU A 39 -5.00 -2.73 -12.46
C GLU A 39 -4.72 -2.71 -10.94
N THR A 40 -3.85 -3.61 -10.46
CA THR A 40 -3.55 -3.81 -9.04
C THR A 40 -2.07 -3.55 -8.74
N ILE A 41 -1.81 -2.68 -7.76
CA ILE A 41 -0.49 -2.36 -7.25
C ILE A 41 -0.47 -2.72 -5.77
N GLU A 42 0.34 -3.71 -5.40
CA GLU A 42 0.44 -4.20 -4.04
C GLU A 42 1.80 -3.88 -3.43
N PHE A 43 1.80 -3.35 -2.21
CA PHE A 43 2.99 -3.07 -1.43
C PHE A 43 3.09 -4.12 -0.33
N LEU A 44 4.21 -4.83 -0.28
CA LEU A 44 4.41 -5.92 0.66
C LEU A 44 5.65 -5.70 1.53
N ASP A 45 5.56 -6.08 2.80
CA ASP A 45 6.69 -6.32 3.68
C ASP A 45 7.52 -7.49 3.11
N LYS A 46 8.73 -7.15 2.67
CA LYS A 46 9.65 -8.08 2.02
C LYS A 46 9.97 -9.27 2.91
N ALA A 47 10.20 -9.06 4.20
CA ALA A 47 10.65 -10.12 5.10
C ALA A 47 9.54 -11.15 5.33
N ASN A 48 8.30 -10.69 5.55
CA ASN A 48 7.16 -11.59 5.69
C ASN A 48 6.78 -12.27 4.38
N ASN A 49 6.93 -11.59 3.25
CA ASN A 49 6.72 -12.20 1.93
C ASN A 49 7.73 -13.34 1.67
N GLU A 50 9.01 -13.10 1.89
CA GLU A 50 10.09 -14.09 1.72
C GLU A 50 9.95 -15.27 2.70
N ALA A 51 9.39 -15.04 3.90
CA ALA A 51 9.06 -16.08 4.87
C ALA A 51 7.80 -16.89 4.51
N GLY A 52 7.10 -16.55 3.42
CA GLY A 52 5.89 -17.24 2.97
C GLY A 52 4.63 -16.88 3.75
N ALA A 53 4.65 -15.79 4.53
CA ALA A 53 3.52 -15.32 5.33
C ALA A 53 2.60 -14.33 4.59
N GLY A 54 2.87 -14.08 3.30
CA GLY A 54 2.16 -13.10 2.47
C GLY A 54 2.87 -11.74 2.52
N GLY A 55 2.72 -11.00 3.61
CA GLY A 55 3.37 -9.71 3.81
C GLY A 55 2.65 -8.51 3.20
N ALA A 56 1.43 -8.65 2.66
CA ALA A 56 0.73 -7.51 2.06
C ALA A 56 0.49 -6.40 3.10
N LEU A 57 0.86 -5.16 2.78
CA LEU A 57 0.65 -3.99 3.66
C LEU A 57 -0.57 -3.20 3.20
N PHE A 58 -0.63 -2.89 1.91
CA PHE A 58 -1.77 -2.26 1.27
C PHE A 58 -1.79 -2.50 -0.23
N THR A 59 -2.95 -2.25 -0.83
CA THR A 59 -3.18 -2.38 -2.27
C THR A 59 -3.81 -1.09 -2.80
N ILE A 60 -3.30 -0.62 -3.94
CA ILE A 60 -3.99 0.34 -4.81
C ILE A 60 -4.64 -0.45 -5.94
N ARG A 61 -5.95 -0.26 -6.14
CA ARG A 61 -6.63 -0.72 -7.36
C ARG A 61 -7.10 0.47 -8.18
N VAL A 62 -6.97 0.34 -9.49
CA VAL A 62 -7.39 1.36 -10.46
C VAL A 62 -8.55 0.82 -11.26
N PHE A 63 -9.73 1.39 -11.09
CA PHE A 63 -10.92 1.03 -11.84
C PHE A 63 -11.15 2.04 -12.95
N SER A 64 -11.68 1.60 -14.09
CA SER A 64 -12.40 2.53 -14.97
C SER A 64 -13.67 3.05 -14.27
N GLU A 65 -14.15 4.23 -14.67
CA GLU A 65 -15.39 4.76 -14.11
C GLU A 65 -16.57 3.80 -14.31
N GLN A 66 -16.63 3.10 -15.45
CA GLN A 66 -17.68 2.11 -15.70
C GLN A 66 -17.60 0.92 -14.73
N GLN A 67 -16.42 0.29 -14.59
CA GLN A 67 -16.23 -0.82 -13.65
C GLN A 67 -16.57 -0.38 -12.22
N TRP A 68 -16.19 0.84 -11.83
CA TRP A 68 -16.50 1.36 -10.51
C TRP A 68 -18.00 1.49 -10.27
N GLN A 69 -18.78 1.97 -11.24
CA GLN A 69 -20.24 2.05 -11.10
C GLN A 69 -20.89 0.66 -10.98
N GLU A 70 -20.33 -0.36 -11.64
CA GLU A 70 -20.87 -1.71 -11.64
C GLU A 70 -20.47 -2.51 -10.38
N GLU A 71 -19.24 -2.32 -9.88
CA GLU A 71 -18.64 -3.18 -8.85
C GLU A 71 -18.53 -2.53 -7.46
N SER A 72 -18.64 -1.20 -7.36
CA SER A 72 -18.37 -0.49 -6.10
C SER A 72 -19.27 -0.93 -4.94
N GLU A 73 -20.57 -1.17 -5.18
CA GLU A 73 -21.49 -1.61 -4.12
C GLU A 73 -21.07 -2.96 -3.53
N GLU A 74 -20.69 -3.93 -4.35
CA GLU A 74 -20.26 -5.25 -3.87
C GLU A 74 -18.91 -5.18 -3.16
N LEU A 75 -17.97 -4.42 -3.74
CA LEU A 75 -16.63 -4.27 -3.17
C LEU A 75 -16.67 -3.55 -1.82
N LEU A 76 -17.45 -2.47 -1.69
CA LEU A 76 -17.62 -1.73 -0.43
C LEU A 76 -18.26 -2.59 0.67
N ASN A 77 -19.07 -3.58 0.30
CA ASN A 77 -19.69 -4.51 1.24
C ASN A 77 -18.78 -5.68 1.63
N THR A 78 -17.79 -6.02 0.81
CA THR A 78 -16.94 -7.22 0.99
C THR A 78 -15.57 -6.88 1.56
N ILE A 79 -14.99 -5.76 1.17
CA ILE A 79 -13.65 -5.32 1.58
C ILE A 79 -13.68 -3.86 2.01
N HIS A 80 -12.91 -3.53 3.05
CA HIS A 80 -12.69 -2.13 3.44
C HIS A 80 -11.80 -1.44 2.40
N ILE A 81 -12.43 -0.97 1.32
CA ILE A 81 -11.82 -0.11 0.31
C ILE A 81 -12.16 1.36 0.59
N THR A 82 -11.19 2.23 0.34
CA THR A 82 -11.35 3.68 0.45
C THR A 82 -11.00 4.30 -0.91
N GLU A 83 -11.87 5.12 -1.48
CA GLU A 83 -11.50 5.94 -2.64
C GLU A 83 -10.46 6.98 -2.21
N VAL A 84 -9.30 6.99 -2.85
CA VAL A 84 -8.20 7.93 -2.56
C VAL A 84 -7.99 8.97 -3.65
N GLY A 85 -8.59 8.76 -4.82
CA GLY A 85 -8.57 9.72 -5.90
C GLY A 85 -9.46 9.32 -7.06
N LYS A 86 -9.78 10.31 -7.90
CA LYS A 86 -10.56 10.14 -9.12
C LYS A 86 -10.01 11.06 -10.21
N SER A 87 -9.89 10.54 -11.43
CA SER A 87 -9.68 11.30 -12.66
C SER A 87 -10.88 11.14 -13.58
N ASP A 88 -10.88 11.81 -14.74
CA ASP A 88 -12.02 11.83 -15.66
C ASP A 88 -12.53 10.43 -16.07
N ASP A 89 -11.65 9.42 -16.11
CA ASP A 89 -11.98 8.06 -16.56
C ASP A 89 -11.60 6.96 -15.55
N LYS A 90 -11.03 7.30 -14.39
CA LYS A 90 -10.50 6.32 -13.43
C LYS A 90 -10.82 6.65 -11.98
N VAL A 91 -11.01 5.61 -11.19
CA VAL A 91 -11.16 5.67 -9.74
C VAL A 91 -10.04 4.87 -9.09
N TYR A 92 -9.37 5.47 -8.12
CA TYR A 92 -8.24 4.89 -7.40
C TYR A 92 -8.72 4.54 -6.00
N THR A 93 -8.61 3.27 -5.63
CA THR A 93 -8.97 2.81 -4.30
C THR A 93 -7.77 2.29 -3.54
N PHE A 94 -7.87 2.33 -2.22
CA PHE A 94 -6.88 1.87 -1.27
C PHE A 94 -7.53 0.87 -0.34
N SER A 95 -6.90 -0.29 -0.15
CA SER A 95 -7.33 -1.27 0.84
C SER A 95 -6.15 -1.85 1.60
N THR A 96 -6.44 -2.31 2.81
CA THR A 96 -5.52 -3.10 3.63
C THR A 96 -6.00 -4.56 3.68
N PRO A 97 -5.09 -5.52 3.88
CA PRO A 97 -5.45 -6.93 4.06
C PRO A 97 -6.44 -7.13 5.22
N THR A 98 -7.36 -8.08 5.08
CA THR A 98 -8.30 -8.51 6.13
C THR A 98 -7.78 -9.67 6.96
N ASP A 99 -6.83 -10.44 6.42
CA ASP A 99 -6.23 -11.61 7.04
C ASP A 99 -4.85 -11.31 7.64
N VAL A 100 -4.31 -12.27 8.39
CA VAL A 100 -2.94 -12.18 8.95
C VAL A 100 -1.91 -12.25 7.81
N GLN A 101 -1.07 -11.22 7.70
CA GLN A 101 -0.01 -11.10 6.68
C GLN A 101 1.41 -11.24 7.24
N PHE A 102 1.56 -11.69 8.49
CA PHE A 102 2.84 -11.88 9.13
C PHE A 102 2.97 -13.27 9.74
N ASN A 103 4.21 -13.73 9.90
CA ASN A 103 4.47 -15.01 10.56
C ASN A 103 4.20 -14.89 12.08
N SER A 104 3.13 -15.51 12.57
CA SER A 104 2.77 -15.45 13.99
C SER A 104 3.72 -16.21 14.93
N GLY A 105 4.56 -17.10 14.38
CA GLY A 105 5.57 -17.85 15.13
C GLY A 105 6.91 -17.13 15.25
N ASP A 106 7.08 -15.99 14.58
CA ASP A 106 8.31 -15.19 14.59
C ASP A 106 8.01 -13.77 15.07
N GLU A 107 8.44 -13.45 16.29
CA GLU A 107 8.18 -12.16 16.92
C GLU A 107 8.87 -11.01 16.17
N GLN A 108 10.05 -11.24 15.60
CA GLN A 108 10.78 -10.21 14.86
C GLN A 108 10.06 -9.83 13.57
N LEU A 109 9.55 -10.83 12.83
CA LEU A 109 8.77 -10.59 11.62
C LEU A 109 7.44 -9.91 11.92
N LYS A 110 6.78 -10.28 13.01
CA LYS A 110 5.55 -9.62 13.47
C LYS A 110 5.78 -8.16 13.85
N GLU A 111 6.85 -7.88 14.60
CA GLU A 111 7.19 -6.50 15.01
C GLU A 111 7.56 -5.62 13.81
N GLY A 112 8.35 -6.16 12.87
CA GLY A 112 8.70 -5.49 11.63
C GLY A 112 7.47 -5.10 10.82
N TYR A 113 6.59 -6.08 10.55
CA TYR A 113 5.32 -5.83 9.87
C TYR A 113 4.47 -4.80 10.61
N SER A 114 4.31 -4.95 11.93
CA SER A 114 3.50 -4.04 12.76
C SER A 114 4.05 -2.61 12.77
N LYS A 115 5.36 -2.43 12.62
CA LYS A 115 5.97 -1.10 12.48
C LYS A 115 5.58 -0.48 11.13
N MET A 116 5.77 -1.22 10.04
CA MET A 116 5.42 -0.74 8.70
C MET A 116 3.92 -0.47 8.56
N PHE A 117 3.08 -1.37 9.07
CA PHE A 117 1.63 -1.24 8.97
C PHE A 117 1.08 0.02 9.66
N LYS A 118 1.77 0.56 10.67
CA LYS A 118 1.39 1.84 11.31
C LYS A 118 1.57 3.04 10.39
N ASP A 119 2.48 2.97 9.42
CA ASP A 119 2.75 4.06 8.48
C ASP A 119 1.73 4.10 7.34
N VAL A 120 1.01 2.99 7.09
CA VAL A 120 0.10 2.80 5.96
C VAL A 120 -0.97 3.89 5.85
N GLU A 121 -1.51 4.34 6.98
CA GLU A 121 -2.52 5.40 6.99
C GLU A 121 -1.93 6.74 6.50
N GLY A 122 -0.71 7.08 6.92
CA GLY A 122 -0.02 8.28 6.45
C GLY A 122 0.36 8.19 4.97
N ILE A 123 0.69 6.99 4.49
CA ILE A 123 0.92 6.74 3.05
C ILE A 123 -0.36 6.96 2.26
N LYS A 124 -1.50 6.44 2.74
CA LYS A 124 -2.80 6.66 2.09
C LYS A 124 -3.11 8.16 1.95
N ASP A 125 -2.90 8.93 3.01
CA ASP A 125 -3.14 10.38 3.01
C ASP A 125 -2.19 11.17 2.08
N SER A 126 -1.06 10.58 1.70
CA SER A 126 -0.09 11.15 0.77
C SER A 126 -0.47 10.99 -0.71
N PHE A 127 -1.51 10.20 -1.03
CA PHE A 127 -1.90 9.91 -2.41
C PHE A 127 -2.19 11.19 -3.21
N ARG A 128 -1.50 11.37 -4.33
CA ARG A 128 -1.75 12.49 -5.25
C ARG A 128 -1.68 12.02 -6.70
N LEU A 129 -2.56 12.56 -7.54
CA LEU A 129 -2.43 12.45 -8.99
C LEU A 129 -1.27 13.33 -9.47
N THR A 130 -0.58 12.90 -10.53
CA THR A 130 0.57 13.61 -11.12
C THR A 130 0.27 14.24 -12.47
N LYS A 131 -1.01 14.32 -12.86
CA LYS A 131 -1.52 15.03 -14.05
C LYS A 131 -2.35 16.26 -13.67
#